data_AF-A0A969P455-F1
#
_entry.id   AF-A0A969P455-F1
#
_cell.length_a   1.000
_cell.length_b   1.000
_cell.length_c   1.000
_cell.angle_alpha   90.00
_cell.angle_beta   90.00
_cell.angle_gamma   90.00
#
_symmetry.space_group_name_H-M   'P 1'
#
loop_
_entity.id
_entity.type
_entity.pdbx_description
1 polymer ?
#
loop_
_entity_poly.entity_id
_entity_poly.type
_entity_poly.pdbx_seq_one_letter_code
_entity_poly.pdbx_strand_id
1 'polypeptide(L)' 'MATLAQQIRELFVKYPADIREVIASVIVLEQEHIHLERPRVKDRINDVLDRVADETLEHPRNED' A
#
# COMPACT_ATOMS: atom_id res chain seq x y z
N MET A 1 14.84 -17.38 4.76
CA MET A 1 15.20 -15.96 4.63
C MET A 1 13.94 -15.19 4.28
N ALA A 2 13.68 -14.07 4.95
CA ALA A 2 12.55 -13.21 4.60
C ALA A 2 12.80 -12.55 3.23
N THR A 3 11.76 -12.37 2.43
CA THR A 3 11.87 -11.63 1.17
C THR A 3 12.02 -10.13 1.45
N LEU A 4 12.60 -9.37 0.50
CA LEU A 4 12.68 -7.90 0.62
C LEU A 4 11.30 -7.27 0.89
N ALA A 5 10.24 -7.81 0.28
CA ALA A 5 8.87 -7.38 0.53
C ALA A 5 8.42 -7.61 1.99
N GLN A 6 8.80 -8.74 2.59
CA GLN A 6 8.53 -9.00 4.02
C GLN A 6 9.31 -8.04 4.92
N GLN A 7 10.59 -7.80 4.63
CA GLN A 7 11.41 -6.87 5.40
C GLN A 7 10.86 -5.44 5.33
N ILE A 8 10.41 -4.99 4.16
CA ILE A 8 9.78 -3.68 4.01
C ILE A 8 8.48 -3.62 4.82
N ARG A 9 7.62 -4.64 4.75
CA ARG A 9 6.37 -4.69 5.54
C ARG A 9 6.63 -4.63 7.05
N GLU A 10 7.68 -5.28 7.53
CA GLU A 10 8.08 -5.25 8.94
C GLU A 10 8.42 -3.83 9.43
N LEU A 11 9.03 -2.99 8.58
CA LEU A 11 9.32 -1.58 8.92
C LEU A 11 8.06 -0.77 9.24
N PHE A 12 6.93 -1.19 8.67
CA PHE A 12 5.66 -0.49 8.81
C PHE A 12 4.67 -1.18 9.76
N VAL A 13 5.10 -2.21 10.50
CA VAL A 13 4.20 -2.99 11.36
C VAL A 13 3.49 -2.13 12.42
N LYS A 14 4.13 -1.04 12.87
CA LYS A 14 3.57 -0.10 13.87
C LYS A 14 2.46 0.81 13.35
N TYR A 15 2.29 0.90 12.02
CA TYR A 15 1.25 1.76 11.45
C TYR A 15 -0.10 1.06 11.45
N PRO A 16 -1.20 1.84 11.42
CA PRO A 16 -2.54 1.28 11.35
C PRO A 16 -2.73 0.50 10.04
N ALA A 17 -3.69 -0.41 10.04
CA ALA A 17 -3.77 -1.46 9.02
C ALA A 17 -4.08 -0.94 7.60
N ASP A 18 -4.88 0.13 7.52
CA ASP A 18 -5.16 0.91 6.31
C ASP A 18 -3.86 1.49 5.69
N ILE A 19 -3.01 2.12 6.50
CA ILE A 19 -1.72 2.65 6.06
C ILE A 19 -0.80 1.53 5.59
N ARG A 20 -0.79 0.39 6.30
CA ARG A 20 -0.02 -0.78 5.86
C ARG A 20 -0.53 -1.34 4.54
N GLU A 21 -1.83 -1.27 4.29
CA GLU A 21 -2.45 -1.70 3.03
C GLU A 21 -2.08 -0.78 1.86
N VAL A 22 -2.12 0.54 2.07
CA VAL A 22 -1.64 1.52 1.07
C VAL A 22 -0.19 1.19 0.69
N ILE A 23 0.67 1.01 1.69
CA ILE A 23 2.10 0.72 1.46
C ILE A 23 2.27 -0.59 0.68
N ALA A 24 1.55 -1.65 1.07
CA ALA A 24 1.62 -2.93 0.38
C ALA A 24 1.18 -2.80 -1.09
N SER A 25 0.11 -2.05 -1.34
CA SER A 25 -0.45 -1.82 -2.68
C SER A 25 0.50 -1.01 -3.57
N VAL A 26 1.10 0.05 -3.02
CA VAL A 26 2.08 0.88 -3.73
C VAL A 26 3.34 0.08 -4.07
N ILE A 27 3.83 -0.79 -3.17
CA ILE A 27 4.99 -1.65 -3.46
C ILE A 27 4.72 -2.58 -4.65
N VAL A 28 3.54 -3.17 -4.73
CA VAL A 28 3.16 -4.02 -5.87
C VAL A 28 3.15 -3.20 -7.15
N LEU A 29 2.54 -2.01 -7.11
CA LEU A 29 2.48 -1.11 -8.25
C LEU A 29 3.87 -0.69 -8.75
N GLU A 30 4.78 -0.34 -7.83
CA GLU A 30 6.18 0.00 -8.17
C GLU A 30 6.90 -1.20 -8.80
N GLN A 31 6.67 -2.42 -8.29
CA GLN A 31 7.26 -3.64 -8.86
C GLN A 31 6.76 -3.91 -10.29
N GLU A 32 5.49 -3.65 -10.59
CA GLU A 32 4.94 -3.79 -11.94
C GLU A 32 5.59 -2.83 -12.96
N HIS A 33 6.09 -1.68 -12.48
CA HIS A 33 6.64 -0.62 -13.34
C HIS A 33 8.15 -0.44 -13.18
N ILE A 34 8.83 -1.34 -12.46
CA ILE A 34 10.27 -1.24 -12.15
C ILE A 34 11.16 -1.18 -13.40
N HIS A 35 10.66 -1.66 -14.54
CA HIS A 35 11.35 -1.65 -15.83
C HIS A 35 11.21 -0.32 -16.58
N LEU A 36 10.37 0.61 -16.12
CA LEU A 36 10.16 1.90 -16.75
C LEU A 36 11.09 2.94 -16.16
N GLU A 37 11.79 3.66 -17.02
CA GLU A 37 12.67 4.76 -16.60
C GLU A 37 11.91 5.92 -15.93
N ARG A 38 10.64 6.12 -16.30
CA ARG A 38 9.72 7.09 -15.69
C ARG A 38 8.28 6.56 -15.64
N PRO A 39 7.93 5.77 -14.61
CA PRO A 39 6.57 5.30 -14.42
C PRO A 39 5.61 6.47 -14.18
N ARG A 40 4.52 6.55 -14.93
CA ARG A 40 3.41 7.46 -14.63
C ARG A 40 2.40 6.77 -13.73
N VAL A 41 2.81 6.49 -12.49
CA VAL A 41 2.01 5.73 -11.51
C VAL A 41 1.19 6.62 -10.58
N LYS A 42 1.32 7.95 -10.66
CA LYS A 42 0.66 8.89 -9.75
C LYS A 42 -0.86 8.70 -9.68
N ASP A 43 -1.52 8.58 -10.82
CA ASP A 43 -2.99 8.42 -10.86
C ASP A 43 -3.40 7.09 -10.22
N ARG A 44 -2.64 6.02 -10.49
CA ARG A 44 -2.86 4.70 -9.88
C ARG A 44 -2.59 4.68 -8.37
N ILE A 45 -1.65 5.49 -7.88
CA ILE A 45 -1.44 5.67 -6.43
C ILE A 45 -2.65 6.38 -5.81
N ASN A 46 -3.21 7.39 -6.48
CA ASN A 46 -4.43 8.04 -6.00
C ASN A 46 -5.60 7.05 -5.95
N ASP A 47 -5.77 6.21 -6.97
CA ASP A 47 -6.80 5.16 -6.97
C ASP A 47 -6.64 4.19 -5.78
N VAL A 48 -5.40 3.85 -5.41
CA VAL A 48 -5.11 3.04 -4.23
C VAL A 48 -5.53 3.75 -2.94
N LEU A 49 -5.24 5.05 -2.84
CA LEU A 49 -5.61 5.85 -1.66
C LEU A 49 -7.13 5.97 -1.53
N ASP A 50 -7.82 6.29 -2.62
CA ASP A 50 -9.26 6.45 -2.66
C ASP A 50 -9.96 5.14 -2.28
N ARG A 51 -9.53 4.01 -2.87
CA ARG A 51 -10.06 2.69 -2.51
C ARG A 51 -9.89 2.36 -1.03
N VAL A 52 -8.68 2.54 -0.48
CA VAL A 52 -8.43 2.20 0.94
C VAL A 52 -9.19 3.16 1.87
N ALA A 53 -9.32 4.43 1.49
CA ALA A 53 -10.11 5.40 2.24
C ALA A 53 -11.60 5.00 2.24
N ASP A 54 -12.17 4.66 1.09
CA ASP A 54 -13.56 4.22 0.96
C ASP A 54 -13.81 2.95 1.78
N GLU A 55 -12.93 1.94 1.67
CA GLU A 55 -13.03 0.71 2.46
C GLU A 55 -12.97 0.96 3.97
N THR A 56 -12.15 1.93 4.40
CA THR A 56 -12.01 2.32 5.81
C THR A 56 -13.25 3.06 6.32
N LEU A 57 -13.92 3.85 5.46
CA LEU A 57 -15.13 4.57 5.79
C LEU A 57 -16.38 3.68 5.77
N GLU A 58 -16.45 2.70 4.86
CA GLU A 58 -17.54 1.74 4.76
C GLU A 58 -17.48 0.65 5.84
N HIS A 59 -16.27 0.28 6.25
CA HIS A 59 -16.02 -0.65 7.35
C HIS A 59 -15.18 0.06 8.42
N PRO A 60 -15.79 0.99 9.20
CA PRO A 60 -15.10 1.57 10.33
C PRO A 60 -14.72 0.42 11.24
N ARG A 61 -13.43 0.09 11.29
CA ARG A 61 -12.93 -0.96 12.18
C ARG A 61 -13.30 -0.52 13.58
N ASN A 62 -14.28 -1.19 14.18
CA ASN A 62 -14.54 -1.05 15.60
C ASN A 62 -13.22 -1.39 16.31
N GLU A 63 -12.59 -0.37 16.87
CA GLU A 63 -11.43 -0.51 17.72
C GLU A 63 -11.87 -1.27 18.99
N ASP A 64 -11.54 -2.56 19.07
CA ASP A 64 -11.47 -3.31 20.33
C ASP A 64 -10.05 -3.21 20.92
#